data_AF-A0A075G3F8-F1
#
_entry.id   AF-A0A075G3F8-F1
#
_cell.length_a   1.000
_cell.length_b   1.000
_cell.length_c   1.000
_cell.angle_alpha   90.00
_cell.angle_beta   90.00
_cell.angle_gamma   90.00
#
_symmetry.space_group_name_H-M   'P 1'
#
loop_
_entity.id
_entity.type
_entity.pdbx_description
1 polymer ?
#
loop_
_entity_poly.entity_id
_entity_poly.type
_entity_poly.pdbx_seq_one_letter_code
_entity_poly.pdbx_strand_id
1 'polypeptide(L)'
;MPTRLRKTRKLRGGRHMGWGQVGQHRASGHKGGLGRSGHLKHLWSTVIKEDPDHFGHKSTHRPASVSIITKKWVNVRDLDDLFAKSGKSENSKKVLDLTTLEYDKLLGGGKITNAYTIKVKHASNTAQEKVKKSGGEVIMPAQKNIKKTEEKTEEKTVANNDD
;
A
#
# COMPACT_ATOMS: atom_id res chain seq x y z
N MET A 1 -39.57 0.57 -8.27
CA MET A 1 -38.88 -0.49 -9.05
C MET A 1 -39.89 -1.25 -9.90
N PRO A 2 -39.63 -1.50 -11.19
CA PRO A 2 -40.57 -2.21 -12.05
C PRO A 2 -40.71 -3.68 -11.62
N THR A 3 -41.92 -4.07 -11.22
CA THR A 3 -42.25 -5.45 -10.81
C THR A 3 -42.36 -6.41 -12.00
N ARG A 4 -42.51 -5.87 -13.21
CA ARG A 4 -42.70 -6.60 -14.47
C ARG A 4 -41.52 -7.51 -14.84
N LEU A 5 -40.28 -7.07 -14.56
CA LEU A 5 -39.05 -7.78 -14.94
C LEU A 5 -38.55 -8.76 -13.86
N ARG A 6 -39.27 -8.93 -12.75
CA ARG A 6 -38.86 -9.84 -11.67
C ARG A 6 -39.16 -11.29 -12.06
N LYS A 7 -38.22 -12.20 -11.74
CA LYS A 7 -38.38 -13.66 -11.96
C LYS A 7 -39.68 -14.25 -11.41
N THR A 8 -40.22 -13.65 -10.34
CA THR A 8 -41.46 -14.08 -9.69
C THR A 8 -42.67 -14.06 -10.63
N ARG A 9 -42.72 -13.14 -11.61
CA ARG A 9 -43.84 -13.08 -12.56
C ARG A 9 -43.82 -14.25 -13.53
N LYS A 10 -42.64 -14.65 -14.02
CA LYS A 10 -42.46 -15.81 -14.91
C LYS A 10 -42.66 -17.14 -14.18
N LEU A 11 -42.25 -17.23 -12.91
CA LEU A 11 -42.31 -18.46 -12.12
C LEU A 11 -43.65 -18.67 -11.40
N ARG A 12 -44.58 -17.70 -11.45
CA ARG A 12 -45.93 -17.84 -10.88
C ARG A 12 -46.70 -18.90 -11.67
N GLY A 13 -47.20 -19.92 -10.98
CA GLY A 13 -47.80 -21.12 -11.58
C GLY A 13 -46.85 -22.33 -11.55
N GLY A 14 -45.55 -22.13 -11.30
CA GLY A 14 -44.64 -23.21 -10.98
C GLY A 14 -44.73 -23.65 -9.52
N ARG A 15 -44.52 -24.94 -9.25
CA ARG A 15 -44.65 -25.53 -7.91
C ARG A 15 -43.58 -25.07 -6.90
N HIS A 16 -42.37 -24.76 -7.36
CA HIS A 16 -41.19 -24.62 -6.48
C HIS A 16 -40.45 -23.27 -6.59
N MET A 17 -40.91 -22.31 -7.41
CA MET A 17 -40.27 -21.00 -7.60
C MET A 17 -38.75 -21.04 -7.90
N GLY A 18 -38.26 -22.16 -8.46
CA GLY A 18 -36.84 -22.37 -8.80
C GLY A 18 -35.96 -22.99 -7.71
N TRP A 19 -36.52 -23.42 -6.56
CA TRP A 19 -35.75 -23.99 -5.43
C TRP A 19 -35.62 -25.53 -5.46
N GLY A 20 -36.06 -26.17 -6.54
CA GLY A 20 -36.06 -27.63 -6.69
C GLY A 20 -37.15 -28.33 -5.87
N GLN A 21 -37.30 -29.65 -6.02
CA GLN A 21 -38.36 -30.43 -5.36
C GLN A 21 -37.98 -30.86 -3.93
N VAL A 22 -36.72 -31.20 -3.68
CA VAL A 22 -36.27 -31.86 -2.43
C VAL A 22 -35.69 -30.87 -1.41
N GLY A 23 -34.74 -30.02 -1.85
CA GLY A 23 -34.02 -29.07 -0.98
C GLY A 23 -34.87 -27.89 -0.50
N GLN A 24 -35.73 -27.36 -1.38
CA GLN A 24 -36.64 -26.22 -1.15
C GLN A 24 -35.97 -24.97 -0.54
N HIS A 25 -36.71 -23.86 -0.48
CA HIS A 25 -36.24 -22.66 0.22
C HIS A 25 -36.56 -22.73 1.71
N ARG A 26 -35.71 -23.42 2.47
CA ARG A 26 -35.82 -23.50 3.94
C ARG A 26 -35.10 -22.32 4.62
N ALA A 27 -35.20 -22.26 5.95
CA ALA A 27 -34.60 -21.22 6.78
C ALA A 27 -33.05 -21.32 6.86
N SER A 28 -32.44 -20.68 7.86
CA SER A 28 -30.98 -20.59 8.04
C SER A 28 -30.27 -21.94 8.13
N GLY A 29 -30.95 -23.02 8.54
CA GLY A 29 -30.39 -24.36 8.54
C GLY A 29 -29.90 -24.82 7.15
N HIS A 30 -30.62 -24.47 6.08
CA HIS A 30 -30.20 -24.79 4.71
C HIS A 30 -28.93 -24.04 4.29
N LYS A 31 -28.62 -22.93 4.94
CA LYS A 31 -27.41 -22.13 4.69
C LYS A 31 -26.22 -22.55 5.57
N GLY A 32 -26.41 -23.51 6.48
CA GLY A 32 -25.39 -23.89 7.46
C GLY A 32 -25.28 -22.93 8.64
N GLY A 33 -26.35 -22.18 8.94
CA GLY A 33 -26.42 -21.22 10.05
C GLY A 33 -26.70 -19.79 9.58
N LEU A 34 -26.66 -18.84 10.52
CA LEU A 34 -26.87 -17.42 10.23
C LEU A 34 -25.53 -16.70 10.14
N GLY A 35 -25.33 -15.88 9.10
CA GLY A 35 -24.10 -15.10 8.96
C GLY A 35 -22.85 -15.96 8.80
N ARG A 36 -21.78 -15.63 9.52
CA ARG A 36 -20.46 -16.30 9.49
C ARG A 36 -20.37 -17.55 10.38
N SER A 37 -21.52 -18.19 10.64
CA SER A 37 -21.59 -19.42 11.43
C SER A 37 -20.80 -20.55 10.76
N GLY A 38 -20.08 -21.36 11.52
CA GLY A 38 -19.44 -22.57 10.97
C GLY A 38 -18.16 -22.33 10.15
N HIS A 39 -17.66 -21.08 10.11
CA HIS A 39 -16.42 -20.72 9.42
C HIS A 39 -15.18 -21.50 9.91
N LEU A 40 -15.17 -22.03 11.14
CA LEU A 40 -14.10 -22.93 11.65
C LEU A 40 -14.52 -24.42 11.68
N LYS A 41 -15.66 -24.76 11.07
CA LYS A 41 -16.25 -26.11 11.11
C LYS A 41 -16.66 -26.53 9.70
N HIS A 42 -17.95 -26.67 9.44
CA HIS A 42 -18.50 -27.18 8.18
C HIS A 42 -18.39 -26.21 6.99
N LEU A 43 -18.07 -24.92 7.22
CA LEU A 43 -17.80 -23.93 6.16
C LEU A 43 -16.31 -23.55 6.09
N TRP A 44 -15.42 -24.30 6.75
CA TRP A 44 -13.99 -23.99 6.76
C TRP A 44 -13.34 -24.01 5.36
N SER A 45 -13.79 -24.90 4.48
CA SER A 45 -13.31 -24.97 3.09
C SER A 45 -13.58 -23.68 2.31
N THR A 46 -14.73 -23.03 2.53
CA THR A 46 -15.06 -21.73 1.92
C THR A 46 -14.15 -20.63 2.44
N VAL A 47 -13.88 -20.62 3.75
CA VAL A 47 -13.01 -19.61 4.37
C VAL A 47 -11.60 -19.70 3.81
N ILE A 48 -11.01 -20.90 3.75
CA ILE A 48 -9.66 -21.08 3.18
C ILE A 48 -9.59 -20.58 1.73
N LYS A 49 -10.65 -20.78 0.95
CA LYS A 49 -10.69 -20.41 -0.47
C LYS A 49 -10.91 -18.92 -0.70
N GLU A 50 -11.80 -18.30 0.06
CA GLU A 50 -12.30 -16.95 -0.21
C GLU A 50 -11.70 -15.89 0.73
N ASP A 51 -11.42 -16.24 1.98
CA ASP A 51 -10.95 -15.32 3.03
C ASP A 51 -9.96 -16.04 3.97
N PRO A 52 -8.76 -16.42 3.48
CA PRO A 52 -7.80 -17.21 4.26
C PRO A 52 -7.29 -16.47 5.51
N ASP A 53 -7.23 -15.13 5.46
CA ASP A 53 -6.80 -14.27 6.57
C ASP A 53 -7.97 -13.88 7.50
N HIS A 54 -9.12 -14.56 7.40
CA HIS A 54 -10.30 -14.24 8.18
C HIS A 54 -10.08 -14.40 9.69
N PHE A 55 -9.36 -15.46 10.07
CA PHE A 55 -9.02 -15.75 11.46
C PHE A 55 -7.54 -15.49 11.72
N GLY A 56 -7.27 -14.85 12.86
CA GLY A 56 -5.92 -14.53 13.30
C GLY A 56 -5.82 -13.10 13.80
N HIS A 57 -4.77 -12.83 14.54
CA HIS A 57 -4.43 -11.47 14.97
C HIS A 57 -3.27 -10.96 14.14
N LYS A 58 -3.44 -9.76 13.56
CA LYS A 58 -2.31 -9.02 12.99
C LYS A 58 -1.41 -8.53 14.11
N SER A 59 -0.15 -8.23 13.78
CA SER A 59 0.83 -7.68 14.72
C SER A 59 0.31 -6.46 15.49
N THR A 60 0.96 -6.15 16.61
CA THR A 60 0.61 -5.06 17.53
C THR A 60 0.40 -3.75 16.77
N HIS A 61 -0.80 -3.19 16.89
CA HIS A 61 -1.11 -1.88 16.31
C HIS A 61 -0.46 -0.80 17.18
N ARG A 62 0.25 0.14 16.55
CA ARG A 62 0.79 1.31 17.26
C ARG A 62 -0.36 2.18 17.77
N PRO A 63 -0.24 2.83 18.94
CA PRO A 63 -1.26 3.73 19.44
C PRO A 63 -1.50 4.87 18.44
N ALA A 64 -2.77 5.23 18.25
CA ALA A 64 -3.19 6.20 17.23
C ALA A 64 -2.46 7.55 17.38
N SER A 65 -2.19 7.98 18.61
CA SER A 65 -1.46 9.21 18.94
C SER A 65 -0.09 9.33 18.26
N VAL A 66 0.59 8.21 17.99
CA VAL A 66 1.92 8.18 17.36
C VAL A 66 1.82 8.04 15.83
N SER A 67 0.65 7.62 15.31
CA SER A 67 0.44 7.32 13.89
C SER A 67 0.01 8.51 13.02
N ILE A 68 -0.36 9.64 13.64
CA ILE A 68 -0.96 10.81 12.96
C ILE A 68 0.07 11.67 12.19
N ILE A 69 1.34 11.25 12.12
CA ILE A 69 2.33 11.95 11.29
C ILE A 69 2.02 11.66 9.81
N THR A 70 1.16 12.47 9.20
CA THR A 70 0.82 12.39 7.77
C THR A 70 2.01 12.87 6.95
N LYS A 71 2.88 11.94 6.58
CA LYS A 71 4.00 12.23 5.70
C LYS A 71 3.50 12.34 4.27
N LYS A 72 3.57 13.54 3.68
CA LYS A 72 3.25 13.74 2.26
C LYS A 72 4.50 13.49 1.42
N TRP A 73 4.38 12.66 0.40
CA TRP A 73 5.48 12.34 -0.51
C TRP A 73 5.12 12.79 -1.92
N VAL A 74 6.15 13.10 -2.71
CA VAL A 74 6.00 13.52 -4.10
C VAL A 74 6.90 12.70 -5.00
N ASN A 75 6.42 12.35 -6.19
CA ASN A 75 7.22 11.68 -7.20
C ASN A 75 7.89 12.69 -8.13
N VAL A 76 9.02 12.28 -8.69
CA VAL A 76 9.75 13.04 -9.71
C VAL A 76 8.89 13.36 -10.95
N ARG A 77 7.90 12.52 -11.30
CA ARG A 77 6.95 12.78 -12.39
C ARG A 77 6.15 14.07 -12.22
N ASP A 78 5.78 14.38 -10.98
CA ASP A 78 4.80 15.44 -10.70
C ASP A 78 5.51 16.81 -10.50
N LEU A 79 6.83 16.85 -10.67
CA LEU A 79 7.64 18.07 -10.51
C LEU A 79 7.32 19.14 -11.55
N ASP A 80 7.01 18.74 -12.80
CA ASP A 80 6.66 19.68 -13.87
C ASP A 80 5.35 20.42 -13.51
N ASP A 81 4.35 19.71 -12.99
CA ASP A 81 3.06 20.27 -12.56
C ASP A 81 3.21 21.16 -11.31
N LEU A 82 4.06 20.75 -10.36
CA LEU A 82 4.35 21.55 -9.17
C LEU A 82 5.13 22.81 -9.51
N PHE A 83 6.02 22.72 -10.49
CA PHE A 83 6.73 23.89 -10.99
C PHE A 83 5.79 24.87 -11.70
N ALA A 84 4.78 24.40 -12.44
CA ALA A 84 3.79 25.29 -13.03
C ALA A 84 2.97 26.07 -11.98
N LYS A 85 2.72 25.48 -10.80
CA LYS A 85 1.90 26.09 -9.74
C LYS A 85 2.69 27.00 -8.81
N SER A 86 3.91 26.62 -8.48
CA SER A 86 4.70 27.25 -7.41
C SER A 86 6.18 27.40 -7.74
N GLY A 87 6.54 27.23 -9.02
CA GLY A 87 7.93 27.35 -9.48
C GLY A 87 8.45 28.77 -9.32
N LYS A 88 9.68 28.87 -8.81
CA LYS A 88 10.43 30.12 -8.81
C LYS A 88 11.59 29.96 -9.79
N SER A 89 11.73 30.90 -10.72
CA SER A 89 12.93 31.00 -11.55
C SER A 89 13.88 32.00 -10.90
N GLU A 90 15.01 31.53 -10.40
CA GLU A 90 16.03 32.39 -9.80
C GLU A 90 17.34 32.15 -10.56
N ASN A 91 17.91 33.21 -11.15
CA ASN A 91 19.15 33.18 -11.92
C ASN A 91 19.21 32.05 -12.98
N SER A 92 18.17 31.97 -13.83
CA SER A 92 18.05 31.00 -14.93
C SER A 92 17.95 29.52 -14.51
N LYS A 93 17.86 29.22 -13.21
CA LYS A 93 17.62 27.86 -12.68
C LYS A 93 16.18 27.74 -12.16
N LYS A 94 15.52 26.62 -12.48
CA LYS A 94 14.17 26.29 -12.00
C LYS A 94 14.29 25.76 -10.57
N VAL A 95 13.95 26.57 -9.58
CA VAL A 95 14.02 26.21 -8.16
C VAL A 95 12.64 25.76 -7.68
N LEU A 96 12.59 24.58 -7.06
CA LEU A 96 11.37 24.04 -6.45
C LEU A 96 11.62 23.76 -4.98
N ASP A 97 10.89 24.47 -4.13
CA ASP A 97 10.90 24.26 -2.68
C ASP A 97 9.76 23.31 -2.30
N LEU A 98 10.09 22.06 -2.00
CA LEU A 98 9.09 21.06 -1.59
C LEU A 98 8.75 21.18 -0.10
N THR A 99 9.62 21.81 0.69
CA THR A 99 9.41 22.06 2.11
C THR A 99 8.30 23.06 2.36
N THR A 100 8.20 24.13 1.55
CA THR A 100 7.10 25.09 1.62
C THR A 100 5.76 24.50 1.18
N LEU A 101 5.80 23.48 0.31
CA LEU A 101 4.65 22.73 -0.17
C LEU A 101 4.24 21.57 0.77
N GLU A 102 4.84 21.49 1.96
CA GLU A 102 4.60 20.46 2.97
C GLU A 102 4.91 19.01 2.52
N TYR A 103 5.79 18.83 1.54
CA TYR A 103 6.27 17.50 1.16
C TYR A 103 7.53 17.12 1.94
N ASP A 104 7.49 15.97 2.61
CA ASP A 104 8.61 15.49 3.43
C ASP A 104 9.63 14.68 2.64
N LYS A 105 9.21 13.98 1.58
CA LYS A 105 10.08 13.06 0.82
C LYS A 105 9.86 13.11 -0.68
N LEU A 106 10.97 13.19 -1.42
CA LEU A 106 11.01 13.02 -2.87
C LEU A 106 11.29 11.56 -3.26
N LEU A 107 10.42 11.00 -4.11
CA LEU A 107 10.46 9.63 -4.60
C LEU A 107 10.80 9.57 -6.09
N GLY A 108 11.51 8.52 -6.50
CA GLY A 108 11.99 8.35 -7.87
C GLY A 108 10.97 7.83 -8.89
N GLY A 109 9.66 7.95 -8.64
CA GLY A 109 8.62 7.49 -9.57
C GLY A 109 8.56 8.36 -10.83
N GLY A 110 8.55 7.73 -12.02
CA GLY A 110 8.40 8.40 -13.31
C GLY A 110 9.69 8.92 -13.96
N LYS A 111 9.53 9.82 -14.92
CA LYS A 111 10.60 10.46 -15.70
C LYS A 111 10.60 11.96 -15.43
N ILE A 112 11.78 12.57 -15.55
CA ILE A 112 11.98 14.02 -15.39
C ILE A 112 12.46 14.56 -16.73
N THR A 113 11.83 15.64 -17.20
CA THR A 113 12.17 16.26 -18.50
C THR A 113 13.06 17.47 -18.32
N ASN A 114 12.80 18.24 -17.26
CA ASN A 114 13.49 19.48 -16.95
C ASN A 114 14.54 19.31 -15.84
N ALA A 115 15.56 20.16 -15.88
CA ALA A 115 16.50 20.32 -14.78
C ALA A 115 15.87 21.16 -13.67
N TYR A 116 15.81 20.62 -12.45
CA TYR A 116 15.28 21.30 -11.27
C TYR A 116 16.30 21.34 -10.13
N THR A 117 16.37 22.47 -9.44
CA THR A 117 17.04 22.58 -8.13
C THR A 117 15.99 22.40 -7.05
N ILE A 118 15.98 21.25 -6.38
CA ILE A 118 14.91 20.83 -5.47
C ILE A 118 15.39 20.93 -4.01
N LYS A 119 14.65 21.65 -3.17
CA LYS A 119 14.87 21.67 -1.71
C LYS A 119 13.88 20.73 -1.04
N VAL A 120 14.35 19.72 -0.31
CA VAL A 120 13.51 18.70 0.36
C VAL A 120 14.18 18.12 1.60
N LYS A 121 13.40 17.66 2.59
CA LYS A 121 13.94 17.03 3.81
C LYS A 121 14.59 15.67 3.56
N HIS A 122 13.94 14.82 2.76
CA HIS A 122 14.43 13.49 2.41
C HIS A 122 14.28 13.23 0.90
N ALA A 123 15.23 12.52 0.31
CA ALA A 123 15.13 12.03 -1.06
C ALA A 123 15.53 10.55 -1.15
N SER A 124 14.83 9.79 -1.98
CA SER A 124 15.23 8.42 -2.33
C SER A 124 16.47 8.42 -3.23
N ASN A 125 17.32 7.38 -3.13
CA ASN A 125 18.52 7.24 -3.97
C ASN A 125 18.19 7.34 -5.46
N THR A 126 17.13 6.66 -5.89
CA THR A 126 16.65 6.67 -7.27
C THR A 126 16.18 8.06 -7.72
N ALA A 127 15.60 8.88 -6.83
CA ALA A 127 15.25 10.26 -7.14
C ALA A 127 16.50 11.13 -7.33
N GLN A 128 17.48 11.01 -6.44
CA GLN A 128 18.72 11.79 -6.53
C GLN A 128 19.47 11.49 -7.84
N GLU A 129 19.58 10.22 -8.21
CA GLU A 129 20.20 9.81 -9.48
C GLU A 129 19.48 10.39 -10.70
N LYS A 130 18.14 10.33 -10.72
CA LYS A 130 17.35 10.86 -11.83
C LYS A 130 17.47 12.37 -11.97
N VAL A 131 17.41 13.10 -10.85
CA VAL A 131 17.55 14.55 -10.86
C VAL A 131 18.96 14.96 -11.32
N LYS A 132 20.00 14.28 -10.85
CA LYS A 132 21.39 14.49 -11.31
C LYS A 132 21.57 14.20 -12.80
N LYS A 133 21.00 13.08 -13.30
CA LYS A 133 21.06 12.72 -14.73
C LYS A 133 20.44 13.77 -15.63
N SER A 134 19.40 14.46 -15.16
CA SER A 134 18.76 15.54 -15.89
C SER A 134 19.38 16.92 -15.63
N GLY A 135 20.56 16.98 -15.01
CA GLY A 135 21.28 18.23 -14.75
C GLY A 135 20.71 19.07 -13.62
N GLY A 136 19.82 18.50 -12.80
CA GLY A 136 19.29 19.13 -11.60
C GLY A 136 20.11 18.84 -10.35
N GLU A 137 19.78 19.53 -9.26
CA GLU A 137 20.45 19.41 -7.96
C GLU A 137 19.42 19.22 -6.85
N VAL A 138 19.70 18.36 -5.87
CA VAL A 138 18.84 18.14 -4.69
C VAL A 138 19.57 18.66 -3.46
N ILE A 139 19.01 19.68 -2.83
CA ILE A 139 19.52 20.27 -1.59
C ILE A 139 18.74 19.67 -0.43
N MET A 140 19.43 18.91 0.42
CA MET A 140 18.86 18.36 1.66
C MET A 140 19.55 18.99 2.87
N PRO A 141 18.83 19.25 3.98
CA PRO A 141 19.47 19.60 5.24
C PRO A 141 20.31 18.40 5.72
N ALA A 142 21.55 18.66 6.15
CA ALA A 142 22.52 17.63 6.50
C ALA A 142 21.95 16.63 7.53
N GLN A 143 21.84 15.37 7.14
CA GLN A 143 21.49 14.28 8.06
C GLN A 143 22.76 13.67 8.62
N LYS A 144 22.86 13.58 9.94
CA LYS A 144 23.93 12.84 10.63
C LYS A 144 23.82 11.36 10.24
N ASN A 145 24.66 10.92 9.30
CA ASN A 145 24.79 9.52 8.92
C ASN A 145 25.41 8.73 10.08
N ILE A 146 24.58 8.02 10.85
CA ILE A 146 25.06 6.99 11.77
C ILE A 146 25.43 5.78 10.90
N LYS A 147 26.74 5.58 10.67
CA LYS A 147 27.26 4.36 10.04
C LYS A 147 26.85 3.16 10.90
N LYS A 148 26.07 2.24 10.36
CA LYS A 148 25.89 0.91 10.98
C LYS A 148 27.22 0.17 10.83
N THR A 149 27.86 -0.13 11.95
CA THR A 149 29.01 -1.02 12.03
C THR A 149 28.56 -2.43 11.68
N GLU A 150 29.13 -3.01 10.63
CA GLU A 150 29.01 -4.44 10.32
C GLU A 150 30.02 -5.17 11.20
N GLU A 151 29.56 -5.82 12.26
CA GLU A 151 30.37 -6.81 12.97
C GLU A 151 30.42 -8.09 12.13
N LYS A 152 31.61 -8.38 11.58
CA LYS A 152 31.96 -9.71 11.07
C LYS A 152 32.15 -10.64 12.26
N THR A 153 31.24 -11.59 12.45
CA THR A 153 31.47 -12.71 13.36
C THR A 153 32.47 -13.66 12.71
N GLU A 154 33.68 -13.72 13.25
CA GLU A 154 34.67 -14.74 12.91
C GLU A 154 34.19 -16.11 13.42
N GLU A 155 33.92 -17.03 12.49
CA GLU A 155 33.74 -18.45 12.80
C GLU A 155 35.07 -19.02 13.28
N LYS A 156 35.17 -19.29 14.58
CA LYS A 156 36.22 -20.13 15.14
C LYS A 156 35.99 -21.58 14.72
N THR A 157 36.73 -22.06 13.72
CA THR A 157 36.94 -23.50 13.52
C THR A 157 37.83 -24.02 14.65
N VAL A 158 37.26 -24.74 15.60
CA VAL A 158 38.01 -25.53 16.58
C VAL A 158 38.58 -26.74 15.83
N ALA A 159 39.89 -26.71 15.57
CA ALA A 159 40.66 -27.89 15.21
C ALA A 159 40.77 -28.77 16.47
N ASN A 160 40.13 -29.95 16.44
CA ASN A 160 40.42 -31.02 17.39
C ASN A 160 41.77 -31.62 16.99
N ASN A 161 42.77 -31.48 17.86
CA ASN A 161 44.01 -32.25 17.82
C ASN A 161 43.85 -33.49 18.71
N ASP A 162 44.56 -34.53 18.29
CA ASP A 162 44.57 -35.94 18.70
C ASP A 162 44.66 -36.26 20.21
N ASP A 163 43.99 -37.35 20.60
CA ASP A 163 44.52 -38.48 21.41
C ASP A 163 43.63 -39.72 21.21
#